data_AF-A0A5P6PH49-F1
#
_entry.id   AF-A0A5P6PH49-F1
#
_cell.length_a   1.000
_cell.length_b   1.000
_cell.length_c   1.000
_cell.angle_alpha   90.00
_cell.angle_beta   90.00
_cell.angle_gamma   90.00
#
_symmetry.space_group_name_H-M   'P 1'
#
loop_
_entity.id
_entity.type
_entity.pdbx_description
1 polymer ?
#
loop_
_entity_poly.entity_id
_entity_poly.type
_entity_poly.pdbx_seq_one_letter_code
_entity_poly.pdbx_strand_id
1 'polypeptide(L)'
;MPQLFFTDLSTLRQSVTVDGVVHRLSVDEVAAAEKLNLVDGMPFILGDDDSYDHDLNRFFRACPTLGVRSPNSLRAYGWDILIWMRFLAERRDNRALWAADRHDVAAFHAARRLALPPARISAASWNRSVAALDKLYRWALEEGMIAKSPFTYRQSWRRTNGGGAIAVAANVATERGARTRDIRFLSLDRYLLFREIGLRGRLPDGSEDPTWQGRNSERNALFAELLVTTGLRLQEAASLLWIEFPRTEPVGALRSRSFRLAPAIAKGSKGREIRLPERVLKRLHEYAALERTNVLMRLSQPRNRSIEHPIRVVSHDRGRLLLEKDTVRASVDVLAPRERSRLVWAETSEPLCLWLAEGARPMPPAAWEVVFRRASVRCRRFGIDLDVTPHMMRHTFAVHMLSLLVREQIGWVLDERRSHIGAAYRRLIGDPLLKLQRLLGHSRIESTHIYLDCMEESQEMIDAAVEAWELRVNAGGPL
;
A
#
# COMPACT_ATOMS: atom_id res chain seq x y z
N MET A 1 -11.54 -13.13 26.54
CA MET A 1 -10.63 -11.97 26.35
C MET A 1 -11.19 -11.03 25.29
N PRO A 2 -11.04 -9.70 25.43
CA PRO A 2 -11.64 -8.74 24.50
C PRO A 2 -11.17 -9.01 23.07
N GLN A 3 -12.05 -8.79 22.09
CA GLN A 3 -11.82 -9.09 20.68
C GLN A 3 -12.10 -7.88 19.80
N LEU A 4 -11.26 -7.69 18.77
CA LEU A 4 -11.36 -6.59 17.83
C LEU A 4 -12.09 -7.02 16.56
N PHE A 5 -13.13 -6.26 16.22
CA PHE A 5 -13.91 -6.42 15.02
C PHE A 5 -13.86 -5.14 14.18
N PHE A 6 -14.37 -5.23 12.96
CA PHE A 6 -14.44 -4.13 12.02
C PHE A 6 -15.82 -4.10 11.41
N THR A 7 -16.44 -2.94 11.33
CA THR A 7 -17.72 -2.79 10.65
C THR A 7 -17.56 -3.20 9.18
N ASP A 8 -18.51 -3.98 8.69
CA ASP A 8 -18.64 -4.26 7.27
C ASP A 8 -20.06 -3.92 6.86
N LEU A 9 -20.25 -2.76 6.26
CA LEU A 9 -21.61 -2.32 5.90
C LEU A 9 -22.21 -3.20 4.80
N SER A 10 -21.38 -3.97 4.08
CA SER A 10 -21.89 -4.87 3.06
C SER A 10 -22.59 -6.11 3.63
N THR A 11 -22.39 -6.41 4.91
CA THR A 11 -23.00 -7.57 5.56
C THR A 11 -24.32 -7.24 6.26
N LEU A 12 -24.70 -5.95 6.36
CA LEU A 12 -25.93 -5.53 7.06
C LEU A 12 -27.20 -6.24 6.55
N ARG A 13 -27.24 -6.56 5.25
CA ARG A 13 -28.40 -7.21 4.60
C ARG A 13 -28.27 -8.73 4.49
N GLN A 14 -27.12 -9.28 4.93
CA GLN A 14 -26.85 -10.71 4.88
C GLN A 14 -27.47 -11.40 6.10
N SER A 15 -27.78 -12.69 5.94
CA SER A 15 -28.14 -13.55 7.06
C SER A 15 -26.92 -14.34 7.51
N VAL A 16 -26.73 -14.48 8.82
CA VAL A 16 -25.64 -15.25 9.41
C VAL A 16 -26.24 -16.41 10.19
N THR A 17 -25.70 -17.62 10.02
CA THR A 17 -26.08 -18.78 10.82
C THR A 17 -25.10 -18.92 11.98
N VAL A 18 -25.58 -18.84 13.21
CA VAL A 18 -24.82 -19.05 14.45
C VAL A 18 -25.51 -20.17 15.22
N ASP A 19 -24.78 -21.24 15.54
CA ASP A 19 -25.30 -22.41 16.27
C ASP A 19 -26.59 -23.01 15.68
N GLY A 20 -26.70 -23.01 14.34
CA GLY A 20 -27.87 -23.51 13.61
C GLY A 20 -29.04 -22.53 13.51
N VAL A 21 -28.96 -21.36 14.16
CA VAL A 21 -29.98 -20.30 14.10
C VAL A 21 -29.58 -19.26 13.05
N VAL A 22 -30.51 -18.95 12.14
CA VAL A 22 -30.31 -17.91 11.12
C VAL A 22 -30.71 -16.55 11.70
N HIS A 23 -29.72 -15.69 11.90
CA HIS A 23 -29.90 -14.31 12.28
C HIS A 23 -29.94 -13.42 11.04
N ARG A 24 -30.90 -12.50 10.98
CA ARG A 24 -31.00 -11.49 9.93
C ARG A 24 -31.56 -10.20 10.52
N LEU A 25 -30.92 -9.08 10.20
CA LEU A 25 -31.48 -7.78 10.51
C LEU A 25 -32.77 -7.55 9.70
N SER A 26 -33.79 -7.03 10.35
CA SER A 26 -35.01 -6.55 9.73
C SER A 26 -34.72 -5.36 8.81
N VAL A 27 -35.67 -5.07 7.90
CA VAL A 27 -35.56 -3.93 6.98
C VAL A 27 -35.43 -2.61 7.75
N ASP A 28 -36.15 -2.47 8.87
CA ASP A 28 -36.11 -1.28 9.72
C ASP A 28 -34.77 -1.14 10.46
N GLU A 29 -34.20 -2.25 10.95
CA GLU A 29 -32.85 -2.24 11.56
C GLU A 29 -31.77 -1.87 10.55
N VAL A 30 -31.85 -2.37 9.31
CA VAL A 30 -30.94 -1.97 8.22
C VAL A 30 -31.10 -0.48 7.91
N ALA A 31 -32.33 0.00 7.76
CA ALA A 31 -32.60 1.41 7.48
C ALA A 31 -32.14 2.33 8.64
N ALA A 32 -32.29 1.89 9.89
CA ALA A 32 -31.78 2.60 11.06
C ALA A 32 -30.24 2.63 11.06
N ALA A 33 -29.58 1.50 10.80
CA ALA A 33 -28.12 1.40 10.69
C ALA A 33 -27.56 2.33 9.60
N GLU A 34 -28.23 2.42 8.45
CA GLU A 34 -27.87 3.33 7.36
C GLU A 34 -28.00 4.81 7.76
N LYS A 35 -28.98 5.16 8.59
CA LYS A 35 -29.17 6.53 9.13
C LYS A 35 -28.15 6.90 10.22
N LEU A 36 -27.57 5.92 10.91
CA LEU A 36 -26.60 6.14 12.00
C LEU A 36 -25.21 6.57 11.53
N ASN A 37 -25.03 6.82 10.23
CA ASN A 37 -23.74 7.19 9.61
C ASN A 37 -22.61 6.25 10.04
N LEU A 38 -22.90 4.94 10.07
CA LEU A 38 -21.88 3.94 10.37
C LEU A 38 -20.74 4.08 9.35
N VAL A 39 -19.52 4.11 9.86
CA VAL A 39 -18.33 4.20 9.02
C VAL A 39 -17.88 2.78 8.71
N ASP A 40 -17.76 2.45 7.44
CA ASP A 40 -17.35 1.13 6.97
C ASP A 40 -15.87 0.86 7.26
N GLY A 41 -15.54 -0.32 7.80
CA GLY A 41 -14.19 -0.70 8.22
C GLY A 41 -13.70 -0.04 9.52
N MET A 42 -14.60 0.59 10.28
CA MET A 42 -14.32 1.18 11.57
C MET A 42 -14.10 0.08 12.63
N PRO A 43 -13.04 0.17 13.46
CA PRO A 43 -12.81 -0.79 14.53
C PRO A 43 -13.85 -0.65 15.65
N PHE A 44 -14.21 -1.77 16.27
CA PHE A 44 -14.95 -1.84 17.53
C PHE A 44 -14.46 -3.05 18.34
N ILE A 45 -14.49 -2.96 19.66
CA ILE A 45 -13.96 -4.00 20.56
C ILE A 45 -15.11 -4.51 21.43
N LEU A 46 -15.29 -5.83 21.44
CA LEU A 46 -16.22 -6.51 22.34
C LEU A 46 -15.46 -7.18 23.48
N GLY A 47 -16.01 -7.11 24.69
CA GLY A 47 -15.59 -7.84 25.87
C GLY A 47 -15.94 -9.33 25.79
N ASP A 48 -15.72 -10.04 26.89
CA ASP A 48 -15.96 -11.49 27.00
C ASP A 48 -17.46 -11.81 27.16
N ASP A 49 -18.18 -10.81 27.64
CA ASP A 49 -19.62 -10.77 27.90
C ASP A 49 -20.38 -10.03 26.78
N ASP A 50 -19.76 -9.90 25.60
CA ASP A 50 -20.25 -9.12 24.46
C ASP A 50 -20.52 -7.63 24.76
N SER A 51 -20.08 -7.12 25.91
CA SER A 51 -20.12 -5.70 26.23
C SER A 51 -19.15 -4.90 25.37
N TYR A 52 -19.37 -3.60 25.25
CA TYR A 52 -18.44 -2.73 24.54
C TYR A 52 -18.34 -1.36 25.20
N ASP A 53 -17.19 -0.72 25.03
CA ASP A 53 -16.95 0.63 25.53
C ASP A 53 -17.47 1.66 24.51
N HIS A 54 -18.52 2.39 24.88
CA HIS A 54 -19.14 3.40 24.03
C HIS A 54 -18.20 4.55 23.68
N ASP A 55 -17.33 4.95 24.62
CA ASP A 55 -16.38 6.04 24.40
C ASP A 55 -15.22 5.60 23.50
N LEU A 56 -14.83 4.32 23.55
CA LEU A 56 -13.88 3.80 22.58
C LEU A 56 -14.43 3.83 21.15
N ASN A 57 -15.71 3.50 20.97
CA ASN A 57 -16.38 3.64 19.67
C ASN A 57 -16.46 5.12 19.23
N ARG A 58 -16.71 6.04 20.18
CA ARG A 58 -16.70 7.48 19.94
C ARG A 58 -15.30 7.97 19.52
N PHE A 59 -14.24 7.48 20.14
CA PHE A 59 -12.85 7.74 19.74
C PHE A 59 -12.56 7.28 18.31
N PHE A 60 -12.95 6.05 17.95
CA PHE A 60 -12.73 5.55 16.59
C PHE A 60 -13.51 6.37 15.54
N ARG A 61 -14.72 6.85 15.87
CA ARG A 61 -15.48 7.79 15.03
C ARG A 61 -14.80 9.15 14.90
N ALA A 62 -14.16 9.65 15.95
CA ALA A 62 -13.44 10.92 15.95
C ALA A 62 -12.08 10.84 15.24
N CYS A 63 -11.46 9.67 15.15
CA CYS A 63 -10.11 9.48 14.58
C CYS A 63 -9.86 10.18 13.22
N PRO A 64 -10.76 10.12 12.22
CA PRO A 64 -10.58 10.82 10.94
C PRO A 64 -10.44 12.34 11.08
N THR A 65 -11.23 12.97 11.96
CA THR A 65 -11.15 14.42 12.22
C THR A 65 -9.94 14.77 13.08
N LEU A 66 -9.50 13.85 13.94
CA LEU A 66 -8.22 13.92 14.68
C LEU A 66 -6.98 13.61 13.82
N GLY A 67 -7.12 13.52 12.49
CA GLY A 67 -6.02 13.35 11.54
C GLY A 67 -5.62 11.89 11.24
N VAL A 68 -6.32 10.89 11.78
CA VAL A 68 -6.14 9.47 11.44
C VAL A 68 -7.11 9.10 10.32
N ARG A 69 -6.86 9.64 9.13
CA ARG A 69 -7.76 9.50 7.96
C ARG A 69 -7.61 8.18 7.19
N SER A 70 -6.51 7.47 7.39
CA SER A 70 -6.26 6.21 6.67
C SER A 70 -6.96 5.05 7.38
N PRO A 71 -7.77 4.24 6.68
CA PRO A 71 -8.35 3.01 7.25
C PRO A 71 -7.30 2.06 7.81
N ASN A 72 -6.13 1.95 7.16
CA ASN A 72 -5.03 1.12 7.64
C ASN A 72 -4.44 1.65 8.96
N SER A 73 -4.32 2.98 9.10
CA SER A 73 -3.88 3.58 10.37
C SER A 73 -4.91 3.36 11.47
N LEU A 74 -6.20 3.51 11.16
CA LEU A 74 -7.29 3.27 12.11
C LEU A 74 -7.33 1.80 12.56
N ARG A 75 -7.15 0.86 11.62
CA ARG A 75 -7.01 -0.57 11.91
C ARG A 75 -5.81 -0.87 12.79
N ALA A 76 -4.66 -0.27 12.52
CA ALA A 76 -3.47 -0.43 13.35
C ALA A 76 -3.71 0.11 14.78
N TYR A 77 -4.39 1.25 14.90
CA TYR A 77 -4.77 1.83 16.19
C TYR A 77 -5.69 0.88 16.97
N GLY A 78 -6.70 0.30 16.33
CA GLY A 78 -7.56 -0.70 16.95
C GLY A 78 -6.78 -1.90 17.53
N TRP A 79 -5.81 -2.43 16.79
CA TRP A 79 -4.95 -3.51 17.28
C TRP A 79 -4.04 -3.07 18.42
N ASP A 80 -3.40 -1.91 18.30
CA ASP A 80 -2.48 -1.42 19.33
C ASP A 80 -3.25 -1.10 20.64
N ILE A 81 -4.50 -0.62 20.56
CA ILE A 81 -5.39 -0.41 21.71
C ILE A 81 -5.89 -1.74 22.29
N LEU A 82 -6.26 -2.72 21.46
CA LEU A 82 -6.66 -4.05 21.94
C LEU A 82 -5.53 -4.71 22.74
N ILE A 83 -4.30 -4.66 22.23
CA ILE A 83 -3.11 -5.22 22.90
C ILE A 83 -2.92 -4.55 24.26
N TRP A 84 -3.14 -3.23 24.34
CA TRP A 84 -3.07 -2.49 25.59
C TRP A 84 -4.16 -2.87 26.57
N MET A 85 -5.42 -2.98 26.14
CA MET A 85 -6.53 -3.44 26.99
C MET A 85 -6.27 -4.84 27.54
N ARG A 86 -5.80 -5.76 26.70
CA ARG A 86 -5.43 -7.13 27.14
C ARG A 86 -4.28 -7.11 28.14
N PHE A 87 -3.27 -6.26 27.92
CA PHE A 87 -2.18 -6.10 28.88
C PHE A 87 -2.66 -5.57 30.23
N LEU A 88 -3.54 -4.57 30.24
CA LEU A 88 -4.13 -4.05 31.48
C LEU A 88 -4.95 -5.13 32.20
N ALA A 89 -5.73 -5.90 31.44
CA ALA A 89 -6.53 -7.00 31.98
C ALA A 89 -5.66 -8.08 32.64
N GLU A 90 -4.68 -8.61 31.90
CA GLU A 90 -3.88 -9.77 32.30
C GLU A 90 -2.74 -9.45 33.25
N ARG A 91 -2.10 -8.28 33.12
CA ARG A 91 -0.84 -7.95 33.81
C ARG A 91 -0.99 -6.85 34.85
N ARG A 92 -2.13 -6.17 34.90
CA ARG A 92 -2.38 -5.01 35.77
C ARG A 92 -3.69 -5.16 36.56
N ASP A 93 -4.03 -6.38 36.93
CA ASP A 93 -5.10 -6.69 37.88
C ASP A 93 -6.48 -6.19 37.39
N ASN A 94 -6.82 -6.57 36.16
CA ASN A 94 -8.04 -6.15 35.47
C ASN A 94 -8.29 -4.62 35.43
N ARG A 95 -7.21 -3.83 35.36
CA ARG A 95 -7.30 -2.36 35.35
C ARG A 95 -8.08 -1.86 34.12
N ALA A 96 -9.06 -1.01 34.38
CA ALA A 96 -9.87 -0.39 33.33
C ALA A 96 -9.03 0.51 32.41
N LEU A 97 -9.41 0.58 31.12
CA LEU A 97 -8.72 1.37 30.10
C LEU A 97 -8.51 2.83 30.53
N TRP A 98 -9.55 3.47 31.05
CA TRP A 98 -9.54 4.89 31.42
C TRP A 98 -8.87 5.17 32.78
N ALA A 99 -8.58 4.12 33.57
CA ALA A 99 -7.91 4.23 34.86
C ALA A 99 -6.38 4.04 34.77
N ALA A 100 -5.85 3.84 33.56
CA ALA A 100 -4.43 3.58 33.38
C ALA A 100 -3.56 4.80 33.70
N ASP A 101 -2.40 4.55 34.29
CA ASP A 101 -1.45 5.57 34.74
C ASP A 101 -0.03 5.38 34.16
N ARG A 102 0.89 6.25 34.60
CA ARG A 102 2.30 6.22 34.17
C ARG A 102 3.03 4.92 34.49
N HIS A 103 2.69 4.23 35.58
CA HIS A 103 3.30 2.97 35.96
C HIS A 103 2.83 1.84 35.05
N ASP A 104 1.59 1.88 34.59
CA ASP A 104 1.08 0.89 33.63
C ASP A 104 1.81 1.02 32.28
N VAL A 105 2.05 2.25 31.81
CA VAL A 105 2.85 2.51 30.59
C VAL A 105 4.29 2.00 30.75
N ALA A 106 4.91 2.22 31.92
CA ALA A 106 6.25 1.72 32.21
C ALA A 106 6.30 0.17 32.24
N ALA A 107 5.30 -0.47 32.84
CA ALA A 107 5.19 -1.93 32.85
C ALA A 107 4.97 -2.49 31.43
N PHE A 108 4.17 -1.82 30.61
CA PHE A 108 3.96 -2.20 29.22
C PHE A 108 5.21 -2.03 28.36
N HIS A 109 5.95 -0.94 28.59
CA HIS A 109 7.27 -0.75 27.99
C HIS A 109 8.20 -1.91 28.36
N ALA A 110 8.32 -2.27 29.64
CA ALA A 110 9.14 -3.40 30.06
C ALA A 110 8.73 -4.70 29.35
N ALA A 111 7.43 -5.00 29.28
CA ALA A 111 6.90 -6.19 28.62
C ALA A 111 7.15 -6.23 27.10
N ARG A 112 7.17 -5.06 26.42
CA ARG A 112 7.26 -4.97 24.95
C ARG A 112 8.64 -4.61 24.44
N ARG A 113 9.52 -4.03 25.26
CA ARG A 113 10.85 -3.55 24.85
C ARG A 113 12.00 -4.21 25.59
N LEU A 114 11.80 -4.66 26.83
CA LEU A 114 12.86 -5.24 27.66
C LEU A 114 12.78 -6.77 27.76
N ALA A 115 11.59 -7.36 27.60
CA ALA A 115 11.41 -8.82 27.56
C ALA A 115 12.29 -9.51 26.51
N LEU A 116 12.52 -10.82 26.61
CA LEU A 116 13.23 -11.58 25.58
C LEU A 116 12.34 -11.77 24.32
N PRO A 117 12.93 -11.91 23.11
CA PRO A 117 12.19 -12.37 21.94
C PRO A 117 11.47 -13.70 22.21
N PRO A 118 10.27 -13.92 21.65
CA PRO A 118 9.58 -13.11 20.63
C PRO A 118 8.68 -12.00 21.19
N ALA A 119 8.57 -11.84 22.51
CA ALA A 119 7.69 -10.83 23.13
C ALA A 119 8.17 -9.39 22.87
N ARG A 120 9.49 -9.20 22.72
CA ARG A 120 10.12 -7.92 22.37
C ARG A 120 9.76 -7.48 20.95
N ILE A 121 9.18 -6.29 20.82
CA ILE A 121 8.89 -5.66 19.53
C ILE A 121 9.93 -4.62 19.16
N SER A 122 9.99 -4.26 17.88
CA SER A 122 10.84 -3.17 17.38
C SER A 122 10.44 -1.80 17.97
N ALA A 123 11.39 -0.85 17.99
CA ALA A 123 11.11 0.54 18.36
C ALA A 123 10.06 1.20 17.44
N ALA A 124 10.00 0.82 16.15
CA ALA A 124 8.99 1.32 15.22
C ALA A 124 7.58 0.84 15.58
N SER A 125 7.43 -0.45 15.90
CA SER A 125 6.17 -1.04 16.36
C SER A 125 5.72 -0.41 17.68
N TRP A 126 6.66 -0.20 18.62
CA TRP A 126 6.41 0.48 19.89
C TRP A 126 5.96 1.92 19.69
N ASN A 127 6.68 2.71 18.89
CA ASN A 127 6.32 4.10 18.63
C ASN A 127 4.95 4.26 17.97
N ARG A 128 4.52 3.28 17.15
CA ARG A 128 3.16 3.27 16.62
C ARG A 128 2.13 3.02 17.72
N SER A 129 2.37 2.05 18.60
CA SER A 129 1.51 1.78 19.75
C SER A 129 1.42 2.99 20.67
N VAL A 130 2.55 3.63 21.01
CA VAL A 130 2.57 4.89 21.76
C VAL A 130 1.79 5.99 21.04
N ALA A 131 1.94 6.16 19.73
CA ALA A 131 1.18 7.17 18.97
C ALA A 131 -0.34 6.91 18.95
N ALA A 132 -0.76 5.65 19.01
CA ALA A 132 -2.18 5.27 19.11
C ALA A 132 -2.73 5.58 20.49
N LEU A 133 -2.07 5.08 21.55
CA LEU A 133 -2.48 5.26 22.94
C LEU A 133 -2.42 6.73 23.37
N ASP A 134 -1.38 7.45 22.96
CA ASP A 134 -1.24 8.87 23.25
C ASP A 134 -2.41 9.65 22.63
N LYS A 135 -2.78 9.39 21.37
CA LYS A 135 -3.94 10.03 20.75
C LYS A 135 -5.23 9.69 21.49
N LEU A 136 -5.42 8.44 21.90
CA LEU A 136 -6.57 7.98 22.68
C LEU A 136 -6.71 8.75 23.99
N TYR A 137 -5.64 8.82 24.79
CA TYR A 137 -5.70 9.47 26.10
C TYR A 137 -5.69 11.00 26.01
N ARG A 138 -5.10 11.61 24.97
CA ARG A 138 -5.28 13.05 24.73
C ARG A 138 -6.73 13.39 24.38
N TRP A 139 -7.34 12.60 23.50
CA TRP A 139 -8.76 12.75 23.18
C TRP A 139 -9.62 12.59 24.44
N ALA A 140 -9.41 11.54 25.24
CA ALA A 140 -10.19 11.32 26.47
C ALA A 140 -10.01 12.45 27.51
N LEU A 141 -8.83 13.08 27.58
CA LEU A 141 -8.57 14.25 28.43
C LEU A 141 -9.32 15.49 27.91
N GLU A 142 -9.29 15.74 26.61
CA GLU A 142 -10.01 16.84 25.96
C GLU A 142 -11.54 16.69 26.13
N GLU A 143 -12.04 15.46 26.14
CA GLU A 143 -13.46 15.14 26.38
C GLU A 143 -13.84 15.10 27.86
N GLY A 144 -12.90 15.37 28.78
CA GLY A 144 -13.16 15.39 30.23
C GLY A 144 -13.42 14.02 30.86
N MET A 145 -13.18 12.92 30.15
CA MET A 145 -13.39 11.56 30.66
C MET A 145 -12.33 11.14 31.68
N ILE A 146 -11.13 11.71 31.56
CA ILE A 146 -10.01 11.46 32.47
C ILE A 146 -9.42 12.79 32.94
N ALA A 147 -8.96 12.84 34.19
CA ALA A 147 -8.33 14.05 34.73
C ALA A 147 -6.86 14.20 34.33
N LYS A 148 -6.17 13.10 33.98
CA LYS A 148 -4.73 13.10 33.71
C LYS A 148 -4.34 12.03 32.70
N SER A 149 -3.50 12.38 31.74
CA SER A 149 -2.92 11.43 30.77
C SER A 149 -1.88 10.51 31.44
N PRO A 150 -1.83 9.21 31.08
CA PRO A 150 -0.76 8.31 31.52
C PRO A 150 0.60 8.63 30.88
N PHE A 151 0.63 9.46 29.83
CA PHE A 151 1.86 9.86 29.14
C PHE A 151 2.45 11.16 29.70
N THR A 152 3.77 11.26 29.62
CA THR A 152 4.53 12.47 29.98
C THR A 152 5.12 13.11 28.74
N TYR A 153 5.20 14.44 28.74
CA TYR A 153 5.66 15.21 27.58
C TYR A 153 6.87 16.06 27.95
N ARG A 154 7.80 16.18 27.01
CA ARG A 154 8.90 17.16 27.08
C ARG A 154 8.74 18.17 25.95
N GLN A 155 9.21 19.40 26.19
CA GLN A 155 9.35 20.37 25.11
C GLN A 155 10.43 19.90 24.14
N SER A 156 10.11 19.91 22.85
CA SER A 156 11.05 19.55 21.79
C SER A 156 10.93 20.52 20.62
N TRP A 157 12.02 20.82 19.96
CA TRP A 157 12.02 21.75 18.82
C TRP A 157 11.93 20.97 17.51
N ARG A 158 10.95 21.31 16.69
CA ARG A 158 10.78 20.71 15.35
C ARG A 158 11.02 21.78 14.29
N ARG A 159 11.91 21.49 13.35
CA ARG A 159 12.10 22.35 12.17
C ARG A 159 10.85 22.29 11.29
N THR A 160 10.39 23.46 10.85
CA THR A 160 9.35 23.61 9.84
C THR A 160 9.98 23.54 8.45
N ASN A 161 9.15 23.27 7.43
CA ASN A 161 9.61 23.24 6.04
C ASN A 161 10.15 24.61 5.57
N GLY A 162 9.86 25.71 6.29
CA GLY A 162 10.35 27.06 6.01
C GLY A 162 11.59 27.47 6.82
N GLY A 163 12.27 26.54 7.50
CA GLY A 163 13.50 26.81 8.25
C GLY A 163 13.32 27.32 9.69
N GLY A 164 12.10 27.64 10.11
CA GLY A 164 11.79 27.98 11.50
C GLY A 164 11.78 26.78 12.45
N ALA A 165 11.90 27.01 13.75
CA ALA A 165 11.73 25.97 14.77
C ALA A 165 10.47 26.25 15.60
N ILE A 166 9.61 25.25 15.76
CA ILE A 166 8.42 25.34 16.63
C ILE A 166 8.61 24.40 17.82
N ALA A 167 8.28 24.88 19.01
CA ALA A 167 8.20 24.05 20.21
C ALA A 167 6.99 23.11 20.10
N VAL A 168 7.24 21.81 20.23
CA VAL A 168 6.24 20.74 20.15
C VAL A 168 6.38 19.86 21.38
N ALA A 169 5.26 19.59 22.05
CA ALA A 169 5.19 18.58 23.09
C ALA A 169 5.48 17.20 22.48
N ALA A 170 6.61 16.60 22.86
CA ALA A 170 6.98 15.26 22.47
C ALA A 170 6.76 14.29 23.62
N ASN A 171 6.00 13.23 23.36
CA ASN A 171 5.80 12.16 24.32
C ASN A 171 7.12 11.44 24.61
N VAL A 172 7.51 11.41 25.89
CA VAL A 172 8.79 10.84 26.32
C VAL A 172 8.83 9.31 26.20
N ALA A 173 7.69 8.65 26.09
CA ALA A 173 7.61 7.21 25.85
C ALA A 173 8.02 6.83 24.42
N THR A 174 8.14 7.79 23.50
CA THR A 174 8.63 7.52 22.14
C THR A 174 10.15 7.29 22.14
N GLU A 175 10.57 6.21 21.49
CA GLU A 175 11.98 5.85 21.36
C GLU A 175 12.57 6.34 20.03
N ARG A 176 13.87 6.63 20.02
CA ARG A 176 14.58 6.79 18.75
C ARG A 176 14.66 5.42 18.09
N GLY A 177 13.94 5.24 17.00
CA GLY A 177 14.07 4.02 16.19
C GLY A 177 15.47 3.95 15.58
N ALA A 178 16.07 2.75 15.58
CA ALA A 178 17.20 2.46 14.71
C ALA A 178 16.77 2.75 13.27
N ARG A 179 17.51 3.61 12.56
CA ARG A 179 17.32 3.74 11.11
C ARG A 179 17.92 2.48 10.50
N THR A 180 17.11 1.46 10.24
CA THR A 180 17.51 0.35 9.38
C THR A 180 17.75 0.92 7.99
N ARG A 181 19.03 1.10 7.65
CA ARG A 181 19.49 1.59 6.33
C ARG A 181 19.64 0.48 5.30
N ASP A 182 19.40 -0.76 5.69
CA ASP A 182 19.50 -1.92 4.81
C ASP A 182 18.29 -1.98 3.87
N ILE A 183 18.40 -1.25 2.76
CA ILE A 183 17.39 -1.24 1.70
C ILE A 183 17.62 -2.46 0.83
N ARG A 184 16.64 -3.37 0.85
CA ARG A 184 16.66 -4.52 -0.05
C ARG A 184 16.11 -4.13 -1.42
N PHE A 185 16.92 -4.29 -2.45
CA PHE A 185 16.54 -4.14 -3.86
C PHE A 185 17.05 -5.33 -4.68
N LEU A 186 16.69 -5.38 -5.96
CA LEU A 186 17.05 -6.47 -6.87
C LEU A 186 17.91 -5.96 -8.02
N SER A 187 18.90 -6.76 -8.43
CA SER A 187 19.50 -6.64 -9.77
C SER A 187 18.50 -7.07 -10.84
N LEU A 188 18.79 -6.75 -12.10
CA LEU A 188 17.95 -7.14 -13.24
C LEU A 188 17.81 -8.67 -13.34
N ASP A 189 18.91 -9.41 -13.27
CA ASP A 189 18.89 -10.87 -13.37
C ASP A 189 18.07 -11.52 -12.25
N ARG A 190 18.21 -11.02 -11.01
CA ARG A 190 17.44 -11.54 -9.87
C ARG A 190 15.95 -11.24 -10.02
N TYR A 191 15.59 -10.08 -10.56
CA TYR A 191 14.20 -9.78 -10.92
C TYR A 191 13.68 -10.70 -12.03
N LEU A 192 14.48 -10.97 -13.07
CA LEU A 192 14.10 -11.86 -14.17
C LEU A 192 13.90 -13.29 -13.67
N LEU A 193 14.77 -13.82 -12.81
CA LEU A 193 14.59 -15.13 -12.16
C LEU A 193 13.29 -15.16 -11.34
N PHE A 194 13.04 -14.13 -10.53
CA PHE A 194 11.79 -14.02 -9.77
C PHE A 194 10.55 -14.01 -10.68
N ARG A 195 10.62 -13.28 -11.80
CA ARG A 195 9.53 -13.17 -12.77
C ARG A 195 9.28 -14.51 -13.47
N GLU A 196 10.30 -15.10 -14.07
CA GLU A 196 10.15 -16.30 -14.90
C GLU A 196 9.87 -17.54 -14.05
N ILE A 197 10.64 -17.79 -13.00
CA ILE A 197 10.51 -18.99 -12.18
C ILE A 197 9.40 -18.82 -11.14
N GLY A 198 9.42 -17.70 -10.41
CA GLY A 198 8.51 -17.46 -9.29
C GLY A 198 7.08 -17.11 -9.71
N LEU A 199 6.91 -16.18 -10.64
CA LEU A 199 5.59 -15.67 -11.05
C LEU A 199 5.01 -16.38 -12.27
N ARG A 200 5.84 -16.74 -13.25
CA ARG A 200 5.41 -17.42 -14.48
C ARG A 200 5.50 -18.93 -14.42
N GLY A 201 6.19 -19.48 -13.43
CA GLY A 201 6.25 -20.92 -13.22
C GLY A 201 7.20 -21.68 -14.14
N ARG A 202 8.15 -21.01 -14.78
CA ARG A 202 9.19 -21.71 -15.56
C ARG A 202 10.11 -22.52 -14.64
N LEU A 203 10.79 -23.50 -15.22
CA LEU A 203 11.93 -24.18 -14.61
C LEU A 203 13.20 -23.31 -14.74
N PRO A 204 14.25 -23.56 -13.94
CA PRO A 204 15.50 -22.79 -14.02
C PRO A 204 16.20 -22.82 -15.38
N ASP A 205 15.95 -23.86 -16.18
CA ASP A 205 16.45 -24.01 -17.56
C ASP A 205 15.59 -23.25 -18.60
N GLY A 206 14.54 -22.54 -18.17
CA GLY A 206 13.65 -21.77 -19.04
C GLY A 206 12.46 -22.56 -19.60
N SER A 207 12.45 -23.88 -19.46
CA SER A 207 11.37 -24.74 -19.93
C SER A 207 10.08 -24.57 -19.10
N GLU A 208 8.97 -25.06 -19.64
CA GLU A 208 7.68 -25.06 -18.93
C GLU A 208 7.67 -26.14 -17.84
N ASP A 209 7.22 -25.79 -16.64
CA ASP A 209 7.00 -26.76 -15.57
C ASP A 209 5.63 -27.44 -15.78
N PRO A 210 5.56 -28.75 -16.10
CA PRO A 210 4.31 -29.44 -16.36
C PRO A 210 3.40 -29.52 -15.11
N THR A 211 3.96 -29.31 -13.92
CA THR A 211 3.20 -29.28 -12.67
C THR A 211 2.62 -27.89 -12.37
N TRP A 212 2.97 -26.87 -13.16
CA TRP A 212 2.55 -25.50 -12.93
C TRP A 212 1.09 -25.28 -13.32
N GLN A 213 0.27 -24.96 -12.32
CA GLN A 213 -1.16 -24.67 -12.47
C GLN A 213 -1.45 -23.16 -12.47
N GLY A 214 -0.49 -22.32 -12.87
CA GLY A 214 -0.59 -20.86 -12.71
C GLY A 214 -1.55 -20.18 -13.68
N ARG A 215 -2.84 -20.19 -13.37
CA ARG A 215 -3.93 -19.59 -14.17
C ARG A 215 -3.88 -18.05 -14.30
N ASN A 216 -3.04 -17.37 -13.51
CA ASN A 216 -2.89 -15.90 -13.50
C ASN A 216 -1.40 -15.47 -13.59
N SER A 217 -0.57 -16.32 -14.21
CA SER A 217 0.88 -16.13 -14.29
C SER A 217 1.28 -14.81 -14.94
N GLU A 218 0.69 -14.51 -16.11
CA GLU A 218 0.98 -13.29 -16.85
C GLU A 218 0.48 -12.03 -16.13
N ARG A 219 -0.75 -12.05 -15.59
CA ARG A 219 -1.24 -11.00 -14.68
C ARG A 219 -0.26 -10.72 -13.53
N ASN A 220 0.24 -11.76 -12.87
CA ASN A 220 1.15 -11.62 -11.74
C ASN A 220 2.50 -11.04 -12.15
N ALA A 221 3.07 -11.53 -13.26
CA ALA A 221 4.30 -11.00 -13.84
C ALA A 221 4.14 -9.54 -14.27
N LEU A 222 3.03 -9.18 -14.91
CA LEU A 222 2.72 -7.82 -15.33
C LEU A 222 2.55 -6.87 -14.16
N PHE A 223 1.92 -7.31 -13.06
CA PHE A 223 1.82 -6.52 -11.83
C PHE A 223 3.21 -6.21 -11.24
N ALA A 224 4.08 -7.22 -11.14
CA ALA A 224 5.45 -7.03 -10.67
C ALA A 224 6.25 -6.09 -11.59
N GLU A 225 6.06 -6.22 -12.90
CA GLU A 225 6.68 -5.37 -13.88
C GLU A 225 6.22 -3.92 -13.80
N LEU A 226 4.91 -3.69 -13.60
CA LEU A 226 4.38 -2.35 -13.34
C LEU A 226 5.08 -1.74 -12.12
N LEU A 227 5.20 -2.47 -11.01
CA LEU A 227 5.84 -1.95 -9.80
C LEU A 227 7.31 -1.60 -10.02
N VAL A 228 8.10 -2.49 -10.61
CA VAL A 228 9.56 -2.29 -10.77
C VAL A 228 9.90 -1.20 -11.79
N THR A 229 8.99 -0.92 -12.74
CA THR A 229 9.21 0.09 -13.79
C THR A 229 8.64 1.48 -13.45
N THR A 230 7.78 1.58 -12.44
CA THR A 230 7.12 2.86 -12.08
C THR A 230 7.32 3.28 -10.62
N GLY A 231 7.80 2.38 -9.76
CA GLY A 231 7.99 2.62 -8.34
C GLY A 231 6.70 2.86 -7.56
N LEU A 232 5.55 2.43 -8.08
CA LEU A 232 4.26 2.58 -7.39
C LEU A 232 4.26 1.83 -6.04
N ARG A 233 3.51 2.35 -5.07
CA ARG A 233 3.21 1.59 -3.85
C ARG A 233 2.24 0.47 -4.19
N LEU A 234 2.26 -0.62 -3.41
CA LEU A 234 1.36 -1.76 -3.59
C LEU A 234 -0.11 -1.34 -3.74
N GLN A 235 -0.61 -0.50 -2.82
CA GLN A 235 -1.98 -0.01 -2.88
C GLN A 235 -2.26 0.84 -4.12
N GLU A 236 -1.31 1.70 -4.52
CA GLU A 236 -1.46 2.56 -5.70
C GLU A 236 -1.63 1.70 -6.97
N ALA A 237 -0.75 0.70 -7.17
CA ALA A 237 -0.83 -0.20 -8.31
C ALA A 237 -2.06 -1.12 -8.28
N ALA A 238 -2.45 -1.62 -7.09
CA ALA A 238 -3.58 -2.51 -6.93
C ALA A 238 -4.93 -1.81 -7.15
N SER A 239 -5.01 -0.50 -6.96
CA SER A 239 -6.25 0.29 -7.07
C SER A 239 -6.50 0.94 -8.44
N LEU A 240 -5.66 0.65 -9.44
CA LEU A 240 -5.85 1.18 -10.80
C LEU A 240 -7.12 0.60 -11.45
N LEU A 241 -7.83 1.45 -12.19
CA LEU A 241 -8.95 1.08 -13.06
C LEU A 241 -8.45 0.98 -14.50
N TRP A 242 -8.95 0.02 -15.26
CA TRP A 242 -8.47 -0.18 -16.62
C TRP A 242 -8.83 0.99 -17.56
N ILE A 243 -9.93 1.69 -17.26
CA ILE A 243 -10.41 2.87 -17.99
C ILE A 243 -9.56 4.14 -17.79
N GLU A 244 -8.60 4.13 -16.85
CA GLU A 244 -7.73 5.29 -16.59
C GLU A 244 -6.55 5.37 -17.55
N PHE A 245 -6.21 4.27 -18.21
CA PHE A 245 -5.01 4.24 -19.04
C PHE A 245 -5.21 5.04 -20.32
N PRO A 246 -4.19 5.84 -20.72
CA PRO A 246 -4.23 6.52 -22.00
C PRO A 246 -4.32 5.49 -23.13
N ARG A 247 -5.04 5.84 -24.20
CA ARG A 247 -5.09 5.03 -25.42
C ARG A 247 -3.69 4.87 -26.00
N THR A 248 -3.38 3.70 -26.54
CA THR A 248 -2.14 3.48 -27.30
C THR A 248 -2.20 4.28 -28.60
N GLU A 249 -1.09 4.94 -28.94
CA GLU A 249 -0.89 5.66 -30.21
C GLU A 249 0.00 4.79 -31.10
N PRO A 250 0.01 5.02 -32.42
CA PRO A 250 0.88 4.29 -33.34
C PRO A 250 2.37 4.34 -32.92
N VAL A 251 3.09 3.29 -33.32
CA VAL A 251 4.51 3.07 -32.99
C VAL A 251 5.36 4.26 -33.43
N GLY A 252 6.11 4.86 -32.51
CA GLY A 252 7.15 5.88 -32.82
C GLY A 252 7.10 7.17 -31.99
N ALA A 253 6.01 7.46 -31.28
CA ALA A 253 5.86 8.79 -30.66
C ALA A 253 6.64 9.00 -29.35
N LEU A 254 6.61 8.06 -28.38
CA LEU A 254 7.21 8.25 -27.05
C LEU A 254 7.65 6.92 -26.40
N ARG A 255 8.79 6.91 -25.68
CA ARG A 255 9.25 5.75 -24.89
C ARG A 255 8.43 5.52 -23.61
N SER A 256 7.81 6.58 -23.09
CA SER A 256 6.93 6.54 -21.91
C SER A 256 5.88 7.63 -22.01
N ARG A 257 4.75 7.47 -21.30
CA ARG A 257 3.68 8.47 -21.19
C ARG A 257 3.56 9.01 -19.78
N SER A 258 3.07 10.24 -19.66
CA SER A 258 2.63 10.74 -18.36
C SER A 258 1.33 10.04 -17.97
N PHE A 259 1.25 9.57 -16.73
CA PHE A 259 0.06 9.00 -16.13
C PHE A 259 -0.18 9.69 -14.80
N ARG A 260 -1.34 10.31 -14.63
CA ARG A 260 -1.72 10.99 -13.39
C ARG A 260 -2.28 9.95 -12.41
N LEU A 261 -1.57 9.74 -11.30
CA LEU A 261 -2.02 8.88 -10.23
C LEU A 261 -3.05 9.63 -9.36
N ALA A 262 -4.24 9.05 -9.23
CA ALA A 262 -5.33 9.60 -8.42
C ALA A 262 -4.87 9.87 -6.96
N PRO A 263 -5.13 11.07 -6.40
CA PRO A 263 -4.77 11.39 -5.03
C PRO A 263 -5.33 10.41 -3.99
N ALA A 264 -6.59 10.02 -4.10
CA ALA A 264 -7.27 9.17 -3.10
C ALA A 264 -6.64 7.78 -2.89
N ILE A 265 -5.89 7.26 -3.86
CA ILE A 265 -5.19 5.96 -3.73
C ILE A 265 -3.75 6.11 -3.23
N ALA A 266 -3.21 7.32 -3.20
CA ALA A 266 -1.85 7.62 -2.80
C ALA A 266 -1.72 7.95 -1.31
N LYS A 267 -0.52 7.72 -0.75
CA LYS A 267 -0.24 7.99 0.67
C LYS A 267 -0.45 9.47 0.99
N GLY A 268 -1.31 9.75 1.97
CA GLY A 268 -1.63 11.11 2.40
C GLY A 268 -2.49 11.90 1.42
N SER A 269 -3.17 11.22 0.50
CA SER A 269 -4.03 11.82 -0.54
C SER A 269 -3.27 12.78 -1.46
N LYS A 270 -2.02 12.42 -1.81
CA LYS A 270 -1.14 13.23 -2.67
C LYS A 270 -0.91 12.52 -4.01
N GLY A 271 -1.68 12.92 -5.01
CA GLY A 271 -1.49 12.46 -6.39
C GLY A 271 -0.17 12.95 -6.97
N ARG A 272 0.26 12.31 -8.06
CA ARG A 272 1.46 12.70 -8.80
C ARG A 272 1.41 12.19 -10.23
N GLU A 273 2.15 12.83 -11.11
CA GLU A 273 2.43 12.27 -12.43
C GLU A 273 3.57 11.25 -12.33
N ILE A 274 3.35 10.08 -12.92
CA ILE A 274 4.37 9.05 -13.11
C ILE A 274 4.66 8.90 -14.61
N ARG A 275 5.78 8.25 -14.92
CA ARG A 275 6.10 7.83 -16.29
C ARG A 275 5.76 6.36 -16.46
N LEU A 276 4.81 6.06 -17.33
CA LEU A 276 4.43 4.69 -17.68
C LEU A 276 5.15 4.29 -18.98
N PRO A 277 6.03 3.27 -18.98
CA PRO A 277 6.68 2.82 -20.20
C PRO A 277 5.65 2.33 -21.23
N GLU A 278 5.83 2.66 -22.51
CA GLU A 278 4.87 2.28 -23.57
C GLU A 278 4.71 0.75 -23.68
N ARG A 279 5.82 0.02 -23.49
CA ARG A 279 5.82 -1.45 -23.45
C ARG A 279 4.93 -2.01 -22.35
N VAL A 280 4.94 -1.40 -21.16
CA VAL A 280 4.09 -1.82 -20.03
C VAL A 280 2.64 -1.43 -20.29
N LEU A 281 2.39 -0.22 -20.80
CA LEU A 281 1.05 0.23 -21.19
C LEU A 281 0.40 -0.70 -22.21
N LYS A 282 1.13 -1.13 -23.24
CA LYS A 282 0.65 -2.09 -24.23
C LYS A 282 0.24 -3.41 -23.57
N ARG A 283 1.08 -3.97 -22.70
CA ARG A 283 0.76 -5.21 -21.96
C ARG A 283 -0.45 -5.07 -21.03
N LEU A 284 -0.65 -3.89 -20.41
CA LEU A 284 -1.82 -3.61 -19.58
C LEU A 284 -3.11 -3.61 -20.40
N HIS A 285 -3.09 -3.02 -21.60
CA HIS A 285 -4.22 -3.07 -22.54
C HIS A 285 -4.47 -4.49 -23.05
N GLU A 286 -3.42 -5.24 -23.40
CA GLU A 286 -3.55 -6.65 -23.82
C GLU A 286 -4.17 -7.53 -22.72
N TYR A 287 -3.69 -7.40 -21.48
CA TYR A 287 -4.27 -8.11 -20.33
C TYR A 287 -5.74 -7.70 -20.10
N ALA A 288 -6.06 -6.40 -20.19
CA ALA A 288 -7.41 -5.90 -19.99
C ALA A 288 -8.38 -6.40 -21.07
N ALA A 289 -7.94 -6.47 -22.33
CA ALA A 289 -8.76 -6.91 -23.45
C ALA A 289 -8.92 -8.43 -23.54
N LEU A 290 -7.90 -9.20 -23.13
CA LEU A 290 -7.85 -10.65 -23.34
C LEU A 290 -8.03 -11.44 -22.04
N GLU A 291 -7.01 -11.50 -21.19
CA GLU A 291 -7.01 -12.35 -19.99
C GLU A 291 -8.12 -11.95 -19.01
N ARG A 292 -8.27 -10.64 -18.78
CA ARG A 292 -9.29 -10.12 -17.87
C ARG A 292 -10.70 -10.40 -18.38
N THR A 293 -10.94 -10.20 -19.68
CA THR A 293 -12.21 -10.56 -20.35
C THR A 293 -12.49 -12.06 -20.25
N ASN A 294 -11.48 -12.91 -20.46
CA ASN A 294 -11.62 -14.36 -20.33
C ASN A 294 -12.02 -14.79 -18.90
N VAL A 295 -11.46 -14.15 -17.87
CA VAL A 295 -11.85 -14.40 -16.47
C VAL A 295 -13.33 -14.06 -16.25
N LEU A 296 -13.81 -12.97 -16.83
CA LEU A 296 -15.21 -12.55 -16.72
C LEU A 296 -16.15 -13.50 -17.46
N MET A 297 -15.81 -13.91 -18.68
CA MET A 297 -16.62 -14.82 -19.51
C MET A 297 -16.75 -16.22 -18.90
N ARG A 298 -15.70 -16.73 -18.25
CA ARG A 298 -15.73 -18.06 -17.59
C ARG A 298 -16.76 -18.14 -16.45
N LEU A 299 -17.24 -17.01 -15.96
CA LEU A 299 -18.01 -16.91 -14.73
C LEU A 299 -19.40 -16.31 -14.91
N SER A 300 -19.92 -16.25 -16.15
CA SER A 300 -21.29 -15.86 -16.48
C SER A 300 -22.39 -16.80 -15.91
N GLN A 301 -22.07 -17.66 -14.94
CA GLN A 301 -23.02 -18.49 -14.20
C GLN A 301 -23.53 -17.77 -12.94
N PRO A 302 -24.84 -17.85 -12.63
CA PRO A 302 -25.52 -17.07 -11.58
C PRO A 302 -25.10 -17.38 -10.13
N ARG A 303 -24.13 -18.28 -9.91
CA ARG A 303 -23.64 -18.66 -8.57
C ARG A 303 -22.39 -17.92 -8.12
N ASN A 304 -21.72 -17.15 -8.98
CA ASN A 304 -20.52 -16.46 -8.57
C ASN A 304 -20.85 -15.09 -7.95
N ARG A 305 -21.00 -15.12 -6.63
CA ARG A 305 -21.28 -14.00 -5.72
C ARG A 305 -20.80 -12.64 -6.25
N SER A 306 -21.78 -11.84 -6.71
CA SER A 306 -21.70 -10.44 -7.12
C SER A 306 -20.79 -9.60 -6.21
N ILE A 307 -20.16 -8.55 -6.76
CA ILE A 307 -19.50 -7.51 -5.95
C ILE A 307 -20.53 -6.97 -4.97
N GLU A 308 -20.22 -7.06 -3.69
CA GLU A 308 -21.15 -6.62 -2.66
C GLU A 308 -21.29 -5.09 -2.69
N HIS A 309 -22.54 -4.61 -2.69
CA HIS A 309 -22.89 -3.18 -2.73
C HIS A 309 -22.19 -2.43 -3.86
N PRO A 310 -22.45 -2.80 -5.14
CA PRO A 310 -21.75 -2.22 -6.26
C PRO A 310 -22.10 -0.74 -6.43
N ILE A 311 -21.10 0.05 -6.84
CA ILE A 311 -21.27 1.43 -7.30
C ILE A 311 -21.39 1.36 -8.83
N ARG A 312 -22.61 1.55 -9.34
CA ARG A 312 -22.92 1.37 -10.77
C ARG A 312 -22.52 2.60 -11.58
N VAL A 313 -21.73 2.39 -12.61
CA VAL A 313 -21.19 3.40 -13.51
C VAL A 313 -21.86 3.25 -14.88
N VAL A 314 -22.43 4.34 -15.39
CA VAL A 314 -23.10 4.38 -16.69
C VAL A 314 -22.11 4.71 -17.80
N SER A 315 -21.23 5.69 -17.57
CA SER A 315 -20.24 6.12 -18.55
C SER A 315 -19.03 6.76 -17.87
N HIS A 316 -17.96 6.96 -18.64
CA HIS A 316 -16.77 7.66 -18.19
C HIS A 316 -16.28 8.66 -19.24
N ASP A 317 -15.77 9.80 -18.79
CA ASP A 317 -15.12 10.80 -19.65
C ASP A 317 -14.00 11.49 -18.87
N ARG A 318 -12.79 11.54 -19.44
CA ARG A 318 -11.62 12.28 -18.90
C ARG A 318 -11.41 12.13 -17.39
N GLY A 319 -11.47 10.89 -16.87
CA GLY A 319 -11.28 10.61 -15.44
C GLY A 319 -12.48 10.97 -14.55
N ARG A 320 -13.66 11.19 -15.13
CA ARG A 320 -14.93 11.33 -14.41
C ARG A 320 -15.86 10.18 -14.75
N LEU A 321 -16.58 9.69 -13.76
CA LEU A 321 -17.53 8.58 -13.87
C LEU A 321 -18.95 9.10 -13.65
N LEU A 322 -19.88 8.76 -14.52
CA LEU A 322 -21.30 9.02 -14.31
C LEU A 322 -21.90 7.87 -13.50
N LEU A 323 -22.39 8.16 -12.29
CA LEU A 323 -22.99 7.16 -11.41
C LEU A 323 -24.50 7.04 -11.67
N GLU A 324 -25.01 5.80 -11.66
CA GLU A 324 -26.40 5.48 -12.01
C GLU A 324 -27.44 6.12 -11.05
N LYS A 325 -27.19 6.05 -9.73
CA LYS A 325 -28.18 6.46 -8.72
C LYS A 325 -28.34 7.97 -8.56
N ASP A 326 -27.25 8.72 -8.76
CA ASP A 326 -27.22 10.12 -8.36
C ASP A 326 -27.22 11.07 -9.57
N THR A 327 -27.05 10.55 -10.80
CA THR A 327 -26.69 11.34 -12.01
C THR A 327 -25.46 12.25 -11.82
N VAL A 328 -24.72 12.04 -10.72
CA VAL A 328 -23.52 12.80 -10.34
C VAL A 328 -22.31 12.28 -11.13
N ARG A 329 -21.47 13.21 -11.57
CA ARG A 329 -20.14 12.91 -12.09
C ARG A 329 -19.13 12.87 -10.94
N ALA A 330 -18.66 11.68 -10.58
CA ALA A 330 -17.60 11.50 -9.60
C ALA A 330 -16.23 11.51 -10.28
N SER A 331 -15.28 12.30 -9.78
CA SER A 331 -13.89 12.25 -10.25
C SER A 331 -13.19 11.00 -9.72
N VAL A 332 -12.41 10.31 -10.57
CA VAL A 332 -11.56 9.20 -10.11
C VAL A 332 -10.53 9.65 -9.07
N ASP A 333 -10.21 10.95 -9.01
CA ASP A 333 -9.23 11.51 -8.06
C ASP A 333 -9.69 11.43 -6.59
N VAL A 334 -11.00 11.36 -6.34
CA VAL A 334 -11.57 11.33 -4.98
C VAL A 334 -11.99 9.93 -4.52
N LEU A 335 -12.01 8.95 -5.43
CA LEU A 335 -12.46 7.59 -5.13
C LEU A 335 -11.36 6.80 -4.42
N ALA A 336 -11.62 6.44 -3.16
CA ALA A 336 -10.74 5.65 -2.32
C ALA A 336 -10.61 4.19 -2.82
N PRO A 337 -9.54 3.46 -2.48
CA PRO A 337 -9.33 2.08 -2.90
C PRO A 337 -10.53 1.14 -2.75
N ARG A 338 -11.28 1.25 -1.63
CA ARG A 338 -12.46 0.41 -1.38
C ARG A 338 -13.63 0.77 -2.29
N GLU A 339 -13.87 2.05 -2.53
CA GLU A 339 -14.91 2.50 -3.47
C GLU A 339 -14.58 2.04 -4.89
N ARG A 340 -13.31 2.17 -5.31
CA ARG A 340 -12.84 1.69 -6.61
C ARG A 340 -13.06 0.19 -6.80
N SER A 341 -12.84 -0.61 -5.75
CA SER A 341 -13.12 -2.05 -5.77
C SER A 341 -14.60 -2.42 -5.93
N ARG A 342 -15.51 -1.45 -5.71
CA ARG A 342 -16.95 -1.65 -5.84
C ARG A 342 -17.51 -1.10 -7.16
N LEU A 343 -16.71 -0.42 -7.96
CA LEU A 343 -17.16 0.14 -9.24
C LEU A 343 -17.44 -0.98 -10.24
N VAL A 344 -18.64 -0.98 -10.80
CA VAL A 344 -19.06 -1.89 -11.88
C VAL A 344 -19.78 -1.13 -12.99
N TRP A 345 -19.72 -1.64 -14.21
CA TRP A 345 -20.55 -1.14 -15.31
C TRP A 345 -22.02 -1.41 -15.02
N ALA A 346 -22.88 -0.42 -15.24
CA ALA A 346 -24.31 -0.54 -15.02
C ALA A 346 -24.92 -1.60 -15.95
N GLU A 347 -24.49 -1.68 -17.21
CA GLU A 347 -25.08 -2.59 -18.19
C GLU A 347 -24.66 -4.05 -17.96
N THR A 348 -23.38 -4.30 -17.72
CA THR A 348 -22.80 -5.65 -17.68
C THR A 348 -22.51 -6.17 -16.28
N SER A 349 -22.58 -5.30 -15.24
CA SER A 349 -22.08 -5.57 -13.88
C SER A 349 -20.60 -5.97 -13.82
N GLU A 350 -19.84 -5.72 -14.90
CA GLU A 350 -18.42 -5.99 -14.96
C GLU A 350 -17.65 -5.01 -14.04
N PRO A 351 -16.68 -5.47 -13.23
CA PRO A 351 -15.86 -4.58 -12.40
C PRO A 351 -15.09 -3.56 -13.24
N LEU A 352 -14.79 -2.37 -12.72
CA LEU A 352 -13.88 -1.42 -13.38
C LEU A 352 -12.42 -1.60 -12.94
N CYS A 353 -12.17 -2.35 -11.86
CA CYS A 353 -10.81 -2.66 -11.41
C CYS A 353 -10.01 -3.36 -12.51
N LEU A 354 -8.76 -2.94 -12.66
CA LEU A 354 -7.82 -3.56 -13.60
C LEU A 354 -7.55 -5.02 -13.21
N TRP A 355 -7.21 -5.25 -11.94
CA TRP A 355 -6.76 -6.55 -11.48
C TRP A 355 -7.91 -7.40 -10.94
N LEU A 356 -8.17 -8.54 -11.59
CA LEU A 356 -9.17 -9.50 -11.15
C LEU A 356 -8.50 -10.79 -10.66
N ALA A 357 -9.02 -11.33 -9.57
CA ALA A 357 -8.76 -12.67 -9.08
C ALA A 357 -9.44 -13.70 -10.00
N GLU A 358 -9.12 -14.98 -9.81
CA GLU A 358 -9.69 -16.07 -10.60
C GLU A 358 -11.23 -16.11 -10.54
N GLY A 359 -11.82 -15.73 -9.41
CA GLY A 359 -13.27 -15.62 -9.23
C GLY A 359 -13.90 -14.35 -9.82
N ALA A 360 -13.27 -13.66 -10.77
CA ALA A 360 -13.70 -12.37 -11.35
C ALA A 360 -13.90 -11.23 -10.32
N ARG A 361 -13.34 -11.37 -9.12
CA ARG A 361 -13.39 -10.34 -8.07
C ARG A 361 -12.17 -9.45 -8.13
N PRO A 362 -12.26 -8.17 -7.75
CA PRO A 362 -11.09 -7.30 -7.60
C PRO A 362 -10.01 -7.94 -6.72
N MET A 363 -8.74 -7.85 -7.13
CA MET A 363 -7.61 -8.32 -6.33
C MET A 363 -7.37 -7.40 -5.11
N PRO A 364 -7.53 -7.87 -3.87
CA PRO A 364 -7.23 -7.04 -2.71
C PRO A 364 -5.71 -6.84 -2.57
N PRO A 365 -5.23 -5.67 -2.07
CA PRO A 365 -3.81 -5.39 -1.92
C PRO A 365 -3.03 -6.49 -1.18
N ALA A 366 -3.59 -7.04 -0.09
CA ALA A 366 -2.94 -8.10 0.69
C ALA A 366 -2.73 -9.41 -0.08
N ALA A 367 -3.58 -9.71 -1.08
CA ALA A 367 -3.40 -10.92 -1.89
C ALA A 367 -2.12 -10.86 -2.75
N TRP A 368 -1.68 -9.68 -3.15
CA TRP A 368 -0.42 -9.52 -3.88
C TRP A 368 0.80 -9.87 -3.03
N GLU A 369 0.78 -9.59 -1.72
CA GLU A 369 1.85 -10.02 -0.81
C GLU A 369 1.93 -11.55 -0.73
N VAL A 370 0.78 -12.23 -0.76
CA VAL A 370 0.72 -13.70 -0.82
C VAL A 370 1.26 -14.22 -2.15
N VAL A 371 0.92 -13.58 -3.28
CA VAL A 371 1.48 -13.93 -4.60
C VAL A 371 3.00 -13.83 -4.59
N PHE A 372 3.55 -12.71 -4.12
CA PHE A 372 5.00 -12.48 -4.03
C PHE A 372 5.70 -13.47 -3.10
N ARG A 373 5.08 -13.79 -1.96
CA ARG A 373 5.59 -14.79 -1.01
C ARG A 373 5.62 -16.17 -1.64
N ARG A 374 4.56 -16.59 -2.32
CA ARG A 374 4.49 -17.88 -3.03
C ARG A 374 5.54 -17.98 -4.13
N ALA A 375 5.71 -16.92 -4.91
CA ALA A 375 6.74 -16.82 -5.94
C ALA A 375 8.16 -16.92 -5.36
N SER A 376 8.41 -16.24 -4.23
CA SER A 376 9.68 -16.30 -3.50
C SER A 376 9.95 -17.71 -2.95
N VAL A 377 8.96 -18.35 -2.33
CA VAL A 377 9.05 -19.75 -1.87
C VAL A 377 9.37 -20.68 -3.03
N ARG A 378 8.77 -20.47 -4.21
CA ARG A 378 9.06 -21.26 -5.41
C ARG A 378 10.51 -21.07 -5.86
N CYS A 379 11.02 -19.83 -5.94
CA CYS A 379 12.42 -19.59 -6.27
C CYS A 379 13.36 -20.34 -5.32
N ARG A 380 13.09 -20.29 -4.00
CA ARG A 380 13.89 -21.00 -2.99
C ARG A 380 13.86 -22.53 -3.15
N ARG A 381 12.76 -23.10 -3.61
CA ARG A 381 12.68 -24.55 -3.93
C ARG A 381 13.65 -24.96 -5.04
N PHE A 382 13.99 -24.05 -5.94
CA PHE A 382 14.98 -24.27 -7.00
C PHE A 382 16.38 -23.75 -6.63
N GLY A 383 16.67 -23.55 -5.34
CA GLY A 383 17.98 -23.10 -4.87
C GLY A 383 18.28 -21.61 -5.09
N ILE A 384 17.28 -20.83 -5.51
CA ILE A 384 17.43 -19.38 -5.73
C ILE A 384 16.95 -18.66 -4.47
N ASP A 385 17.89 -18.24 -3.63
CA ASP A 385 17.58 -17.54 -2.38
C ASP A 385 17.05 -16.12 -2.64
N LEU A 386 15.73 -16.01 -2.79
CA LEU A 386 15.00 -14.77 -3.03
C LEU A 386 13.84 -14.66 -2.05
N ASP A 387 13.71 -13.51 -1.40
CA ASP A 387 12.54 -13.14 -0.60
C ASP A 387 12.02 -11.76 -1.03
N VAL A 388 11.25 -11.76 -2.11
CA VAL A 388 10.83 -10.54 -2.80
C VAL A 388 9.48 -10.08 -2.28
N THR A 389 9.38 -8.79 -1.96
CA THR A 389 8.12 -8.14 -1.57
C THR A 389 7.72 -7.04 -2.55
N PRO A 390 6.44 -6.63 -2.62
CA PRO A 390 6.03 -5.50 -3.45
C PRO A 390 6.78 -4.19 -3.12
N HIS A 391 7.19 -3.99 -1.86
CA HIS A 391 7.96 -2.81 -1.48
C HIS A 391 9.40 -2.84 -2.01
N MET A 392 10.00 -4.02 -2.11
CA MET A 392 11.32 -4.17 -2.73
C MET A 392 11.30 -3.76 -4.20
N MET A 393 10.23 -4.02 -4.96
CA MET A 393 10.12 -3.54 -6.35
C MET A 393 10.20 -2.02 -6.45
N ARG A 394 9.61 -1.32 -5.47
CA ARG A 394 9.71 0.14 -5.39
C ARG A 394 11.12 0.61 -5.05
N HIS A 395 11.82 -0.09 -4.17
CA HIS A 395 13.23 0.20 -3.88
C HIS A 395 14.12 -0.07 -5.11
N THR A 396 13.92 -1.20 -5.79
CA THR A 396 14.57 -1.52 -7.07
C THR A 396 14.36 -0.41 -8.09
N PHE A 397 13.13 0.03 -8.33
CA PHE A 397 12.87 1.18 -9.19
C PHE A 397 13.67 2.42 -8.75
N ALA A 398 13.62 2.74 -7.46
CA ALA A 398 14.23 3.97 -6.97
C ALA A 398 15.75 4.00 -7.14
N VAL A 399 16.41 2.89 -6.80
CA VAL A 399 17.87 2.74 -6.90
C VAL A 399 18.31 2.80 -8.37
N HIS A 400 17.70 1.99 -9.25
CA HIS A 400 18.04 1.98 -10.68
C HIS A 400 17.73 3.31 -11.37
N MET A 401 16.59 3.93 -11.06
CA MET A 401 16.26 5.24 -11.62
C MET A 401 17.19 6.33 -11.11
N LEU A 402 17.63 6.30 -9.84
CA LEU A 402 18.62 7.24 -9.34
C LEU A 402 19.93 7.11 -10.13
N SER A 403 20.42 5.88 -10.30
CA SER A 403 21.62 5.61 -11.09
C SER A 403 21.49 6.13 -12.53
N LEU A 404 20.35 5.91 -13.19
CA LEU A 404 20.11 6.45 -14.53
C LEU A 404 20.10 7.98 -14.58
N LEU A 405 19.43 8.63 -13.62
CA LEU A 405 19.35 10.09 -13.55
C LEU A 405 20.70 10.74 -13.27
N VAL A 406 21.53 10.13 -12.42
CA VAL A 406 22.89 10.59 -12.13
C VAL A 406 23.79 10.39 -13.34
N ARG A 407 23.73 9.24 -14.01
CA ARG A 407 24.48 9.01 -15.27
C ARG A 407 24.09 10.01 -16.35
N GLU A 408 22.79 10.27 -16.52
CA GLU A 408 22.28 11.32 -17.43
C GLU A 408 22.90 12.68 -17.07
N GLN A 409 22.89 13.07 -15.80
CA GLN A 409 23.45 14.34 -15.36
C GLN A 409 24.97 14.45 -15.57
N ILE A 410 25.73 13.38 -15.29
CA ILE A 410 27.19 13.35 -15.52
C ILE A 410 27.49 13.45 -17.02
N GLY A 411 26.78 12.69 -17.86
CA GLY A 411 26.93 12.75 -19.32
C GLY A 411 26.69 14.16 -19.88
N TRP A 412 25.72 14.89 -19.32
CA TRP A 412 25.48 16.30 -19.63
C TRP A 412 26.61 17.24 -19.17
N VAL A 413 27.27 16.94 -18.04
CA VAL A 413 28.38 17.75 -17.52
C VAL A 413 29.65 17.56 -18.33
N LEU A 414 29.89 16.35 -18.84
CA LEU A 414 31.08 16.00 -19.62
C LEU A 414 30.97 16.37 -21.11
N ASP A 415 29.77 16.65 -21.63
CA ASP A 415 29.55 17.05 -23.03
C ASP A 415 29.93 18.54 -23.24
N GLU A 416 31.20 18.79 -23.60
CA GLU A 416 31.75 20.13 -23.86
C GLU A 416 30.97 20.91 -24.94
N ARG A 417 30.26 20.24 -25.86
CA ARG A 417 29.46 20.89 -26.90
C ARG A 417 28.20 21.58 -26.34
N ARG A 418 27.82 21.29 -25.10
CA ARG A 418 26.66 21.88 -24.40
C ARG A 418 27.06 22.87 -23.31
N SER A 419 28.36 23.19 -23.18
CA SER A 419 28.93 24.11 -22.19
C SER A 419 28.46 25.57 -22.27
N HIS A 420 27.74 25.96 -23.34
CA HIS A 420 27.17 27.31 -23.44
C HIS A 420 25.91 27.53 -22.59
N ILE A 421 25.38 26.49 -21.95
CA ILE A 421 24.21 26.61 -21.08
C ILE A 421 24.70 26.81 -19.63
N GLY A 422 24.59 28.04 -19.12
CA GLY A 422 25.20 28.50 -17.87
C GLY A 422 24.89 27.65 -16.62
N ALA A 423 25.72 27.80 -15.57
CA ALA A 423 25.62 27.05 -14.30
C ALA A 423 24.24 27.15 -13.61
N ALA A 424 23.47 28.21 -13.86
CA ALA A 424 22.08 28.36 -13.39
C ALA A 424 21.11 27.38 -14.08
N TYR A 425 21.31 27.11 -15.38
CA TYR A 425 20.50 26.16 -16.14
C TYR A 425 20.83 24.70 -15.77
N ARG A 426 22.09 24.42 -15.39
CA ARG A 426 22.52 23.12 -14.81
C ARG A 426 21.77 22.75 -13.52
N ARG A 427 21.38 23.74 -12.70
CA ARG A 427 20.51 23.53 -11.52
C ARG A 427 19.03 23.39 -11.91
N LEU A 428 18.63 23.90 -13.07
CA LEU A 428 17.27 23.89 -13.62
C LEU A 428 16.92 22.58 -14.33
N ILE A 429 17.89 21.89 -14.95
CA ILE A 429 17.73 20.56 -15.59
C ILE A 429 17.47 19.44 -14.55
N GLY A 430 17.61 19.76 -13.26
CA GLY A 430 16.93 19.08 -12.17
C GLY A 430 17.86 18.19 -11.37
N ASP A 431 17.94 18.47 -10.07
CA ASP A 431 18.53 17.57 -9.08
C ASP A 431 17.90 16.16 -9.22
N PRO A 432 18.70 15.10 -9.52
CA PRO A 432 18.23 13.73 -9.63
C PRO A 432 17.40 13.27 -8.44
N LEU A 433 17.77 13.71 -7.22
CA LEU A 433 17.05 13.37 -6.01
C LEU A 433 15.68 14.04 -5.97
N LEU A 434 15.55 15.29 -6.41
CA LEU A 434 14.26 15.97 -6.53
C LEU A 434 13.38 15.32 -7.60
N LYS A 435 13.96 14.95 -8.75
CA LYS A 435 13.23 14.25 -9.82
C LYS A 435 12.74 12.88 -9.34
N LEU A 436 13.59 12.11 -8.66
CA LEU A 436 13.21 10.85 -8.03
C LEU A 436 12.17 11.04 -6.91
N GLN A 437 12.32 12.06 -6.06
CA GLN A 437 11.37 12.40 -5.01
C GLN A 437 9.97 12.63 -5.59
N ARG A 438 9.87 13.36 -6.72
CA ARG A 438 8.62 13.60 -7.44
C ARG A 438 8.03 12.30 -8.00
N LEU A 439 8.83 11.49 -8.69
CA LEU A 439 8.39 10.19 -9.24
C LEU A 439 7.89 9.23 -8.15
N LEU A 440 8.54 9.21 -6.99
CA LEU A 440 8.16 8.39 -5.85
C LEU A 440 7.02 8.98 -5.02
N GLY A 441 6.75 10.29 -5.12
CA GLY A 441 5.80 10.99 -4.25
C GLY A 441 6.25 10.98 -2.79
N HIS A 442 7.52 11.29 -2.53
CA HIS A 442 8.06 11.46 -1.18
C HIS A 442 7.77 12.87 -0.67
N SER A 443 7.08 12.98 0.48
CA SER A 443 6.76 14.28 1.08
C SER A 443 7.97 15.03 1.63
N ARG A 444 9.08 14.33 1.81
CA ARG A 444 10.31 14.79 2.46
C ARG A 444 11.50 14.21 1.71
N ILE A 445 12.49 15.03 1.41
CA ILE A 445 13.65 14.63 0.61
C ILE A 445 14.51 13.60 1.35
N GLU A 446 14.50 13.61 2.69
CA GLU A 446 15.21 12.65 3.52
C GLU A 446 14.74 11.21 3.31
N SER A 447 13.49 11.02 2.83
CA SER A 447 12.99 9.69 2.45
C SER A 447 13.56 9.19 1.12
N THR A 448 14.16 10.08 0.32
CA THR A 448 14.85 9.75 -0.93
C THR A 448 16.34 9.59 -0.71
N HIS A 449 16.94 10.36 0.21
CA HIS A 449 18.36 10.24 0.55
C HIS A 449 18.80 8.83 0.95
N ILE A 450 17.87 8.02 1.46
CA ILE A 450 18.15 6.63 1.82
C ILE A 450 18.72 5.81 0.65
N TYR A 451 18.45 6.17 -0.60
CA TYR A 451 18.92 5.46 -1.79
C TYR A 451 20.34 5.85 -2.23
N LEU A 452 20.91 6.92 -1.67
CA LEU A 452 22.29 7.34 -1.97
C LEU A 452 23.28 6.28 -1.50
N ASP A 453 23.02 5.68 -0.34
CA ASP A 453 23.87 4.64 0.26
C ASP A 453 23.91 3.35 -0.58
N CYS A 454 22.97 3.17 -1.53
CA CYS A 454 22.89 1.98 -2.40
C CYS A 454 23.47 2.22 -3.82
N MET A 455 24.07 3.39 -4.07
CA MET A 455 24.49 3.76 -5.43
C MET A 455 25.69 2.96 -5.93
N GLU A 456 26.69 2.71 -5.07
CA GLU A 456 27.88 1.91 -5.42
C GLU A 456 27.47 0.48 -5.79
N GLU A 457 26.73 -0.20 -4.90
CA GLU A 457 26.18 -1.55 -5.14
C GLU A 457 25.34 -1.62 -6.43
N SER A 458 24.55 -0.58 -6.72
CA SER A 458 23.76 -0.48 -7.94
C SER A 458 24.61 -0.36 -9.19
N GLN A 459 25.68 0.44 -9.15
CA GLN A 459 26.59 0.61 -10.28
C GLN A 459 27.28 -0.71 -10.63
N GLU A 460 27.83 -1.40 -9.64
CA GLU A 460 28.44 -2.73 -9.84
C GLU A 460 27.44 -3.71 -10.44
N MET A 461 26.18 -3.73 -9.97
CA MET A 461 25.14 -4.58 -10.54
C MET A 461 24.77 -4.23 -11.99
N ILE A 462 24.76 -2.94 -12.34
CA ILE A 462 24.47 -2.51 -13.72
C ILE A 462 25.63 -2.90 -14.63
N ASP A 463 26.86 -2.68 -14.20
CA ASP A 463 28.04 -2.94 -15.01
C ASP A 463 28.20 -4.46 -15.25
N ALA A 464 27.98 -5.28 -14.22
CA ALA A 464 27.88 -6.73 -14.37
C ALA A 464 26.76 -7.17 -15.33
N ALA A 465 25.61 -6.50 -15.31
CA ALA A 465 24.50 -6.80 -16.23
C ALA A 465 24.82 -6.41 -17.69
N VAL A 466 25.58 -5.32 -17.89
CA VAL A 466 26.06 -4.91 -19.21
C VAL A 466 27.09 -5.90 -19.73
N GLU A 467 28.09 -6.28 -18.93
CA GLU A 467 29.07 -7.31 -19.30
C GLU A 467 28.40 -8.64 -19.66
N ALA A 468 27.43 -9.08 -18.85
CA ALA A 468 26.65 -10.29 -19.13
C ALA A 468 25.83 -10.18 -20.42
N TRP A 469 25.29 -8.99 -20.73
CA TRP A 469 24.57 -8.74 -21.99
C TRP A 469 25.54 -8.74 -23.19
N GLU A 470 26.69 -8.08 -23.09
CA GLU A 470 27.72 -8.05 -24.14
C GLU A 470 28.27 -9.45 -24.43
N LEU A 471 28.54 -10.25 -23.39
CA LEU A 471 28.92 -11.66 -23.53
C LEU A 471 27.84 -12.48 -24.25
N ARG A 472 26.55 -12.26 -23.95
CA ARG A 472 25.43 -12.95 -24.62
C ARG A 472 25.26 -12.53 -26.08
N VAL A 473 25.44 -11.24 -26.40
CA VAL A 473 25.40 -10.72 -27.77
C VAL A 473 26.57 -11.27 -28.59
N ASN A 474 27.76 -11.36 -27.99
CA ASN A 474 28.96 -11.85 -28.66
C ASN A 474 29.00 -13.39 -28.79
N ALA A 475 28.26 -14.13 -27.96
CA ALA A 475 28.23 -15.60 -27.99
C ALA A 475 27.19 -16.23 -28.93
N GLY A 476 26.30 -15.46 -29.57
CA GLY A 476 25.46 -15.92 -30.69
C GLY A 476 24.52 -17.13 -30.44
N GLY A 477 24.09 -17.40 -29.20
CA GLY A 477 23.19 -18.54 -28.88
C GLY A 477 21.72 -18.13 -28.66
N PRO A 478 20.72 -18.96 -29.06
CA PRO A 478 19.30 -18.66 -28.89
C PRO A 478 18.81 -18.83 -27.44
N LEU A 479 17.68 -18.16 -27.16
CA LEU A 479 17.02 -17.95 -25.85
C LEU A 479 16.83 -19.18 -24.97
#